data_AF-A0A1G6IEZ6-F1
#
_entry.id   AF-A0A1G6IEZ6-F1
#
_cell.length_a   1.000
_cell.length_b   1.000
_cell.length_c   1.000
_cell.angle_alpha   90.00
_cell.angle_beta   90.00
_cell.angle_gamma   90.00
#
_symmetry.space_group_name_H-M   'P 1'
#
loop_
_entity.id
_entity.type
_entity.pdbx_description
1 polymer ?
#
loop_
_entity_poly.entity_id
_entity_poly.type
_entity_poly.pdbx_seq_one_letter_code
_entity_poly.pdbx_strand_id
1 'polypeptide(L)'
;MENVQPGRDSHDKPKLGIALILLSAVFTSVGQLLWKIADGQINIPLLIGCICYGAGAVTMMIAFRFGKLSVLHPMLSLGYVFALIMGTIFLDEHISAMHIMGTALIIVGAIMIGGGEN
;
A
#
# COMPACT_ATOMS: atom_id res chain seq x y z
N MET A 1 4.90 41.53 9.81
CA MET A 1 5.36 40.59 10.86
C MET A 1 5.42 39.23 10.21
N GLU A 2 6.60 38.96 9.64
CA GLU A 2 6.93 37.74 8.93
C GLU A 2 7.15 36.64 9.97
N ASN A 3 6.27 35.64 9.98
CA ASN A 3 6.45 34.48 10.85
C ASN A 3 7.08 33.37 10.02
N VAL A 4 8.39 33.51 9.82
CA VAL A 4 9.25 32.48 9.24
C VAL A 4 9.29 31.30 10.21
N GLN A 5 8.47 30.30 9.94
CA GLN A 5 8.54 29.00 10.61
C GLN A 5 9.91 28.36 10.32
N PRO A 6 10.69 28.01 11.37
CA PRO A 6 12.05 27.51 11.20
C PRO A 6 12.05 26.05 10.72
N GLY A 7 13.13 25.68 10.04
CA GLY A 7 13.41 24.42 9.36
C GLY A 7 12.67 23.17 9.85
N ARG A 8 11.91 22.56 8.95
CA ARG A 8 11.69 21.09 8.91
C ARG A 8 12.24 20.59 7.59
N ASP A 9 13.25 19.76 7.72
CA ASP A 9 14.26 19.47 6.73
C ASP A 9 13.72 18.86 5.44
N SER A 10 14.25 19.34 4.32
CA SER A 10 13.85 18.97 2.96
C SER A 10 14.22 17.51 2.56
N HIS A 11 14.73 16.69 3.50
CA HIS A 11 15.13 15.29 3.30
C HIS A 11 14.07 14.25 3.72
N ASP A 12 13.02 14.62 4.45
CA ASP A 12 12.06 13.63 4.99
C ASP A 12 10.77 13.45 4.17
N LYS A 13 10.54 14.33 3.18
CA LYS A 13 9.36 14.27 2.30
C LYS A 13 9.18 12.93 1.56
N PRO A 14 10.25 12.30 1.00
CA PRO A 14 10.12 11.02 0.31
C PRO A 14 9.76 9.88 1.28
N LYS A 15 10.39 9.86 2.46
CA LYS A 15 10.16 8.85 3.51
C LYS A 15 8.72 8.90 4.03
N LEU A 16 8.18 10.11 4.20
CA LEU A 16 6.80 10.32 4.62
C LEU A 16 5.82 9.83 3.55
N GLY A 17 6.10 10.07 2.27
CA GLY A 17 5.32 9.50 1.16
C GLY A 17 5.33 7.97 1.13
N ILE A 18 6.48 7.34 1.36
CA ILE A 18 6.61 5.88 1.46
C ILE A 18 5.79 5.34 2.65
N ALA A 19 5.92 5.95 3.82
CA ALA A 19 5.17 5.54 5.01
C ALA A 19 3.65 5.65 4.79
N LEU A 20 3.19 6.72 4.13
CA LEU A 20 1.78 6.90 3.76
C LEU A 20 1.31 5.85 2.75
N ILE A 21 2.12 5.49 1.75
CA ILE A 21 1.76 4.40 0.83
C ILE A 21 1.65 3.07 1.57
N LEU A 22 2.61 2.74 2.44
CA LEU A 22 2.55 1.49 3.20
C LEU A 22 1.30 1.45 4.10
N LEU A 23 0.98 2.55 4.76
CA LEU A 23 -0.25 2.66 5.56
C LEU A 23 -1.50 2.50 4.69
N SER A 24 -1.53 3.15 3.52
CA SER A 24 -2.63 3.03 2.57
C SER A 24 -2.80 1.60 2.07
N ALA A 25 -1.69 0.90 1.80
CA ALA A 25 -1.65 -0.46 1.31
C ALA A 25 -2.22 -1.46 2.33
N VAL A 26 -1.97 -1.23 3.62
CA VAL A 26 -2.59 -2.02 4.69
C VAL A 26 -4.11 -1.80 4.69
N PHE A 27 -4.55 -0.55 4.64
CA PHE A 27 -5.99 -0.22 4.58
C PHE A 27 -6.68 -0.80 3.35
N THR A 28 -6.09 -0.67 2.16
CA THR A 28 -6.66 -1.24 0.94
C THR A 28 -6.67 -2.77 0.97
N SER A 29 -5.62 -3.40 1.49
CA SER A 29 -5.56 -4.87 1.65
C SER A 29 -6.64 -5.39 2.59
N VAL A 30 -6.90 -4.68 3.71
CA VAL A 30 -8.02 -5.02 4.62
C VAL A 30 -9.36 -4.90 3.90
N GLY A 31 -9.55 -3.84 3.10
CA GLY A 31 -10.75 -3.69 2.26
C GLY A 31 -10.92 -4.85 1.27
N GLN A 32 -9.85 -5.26 0.59
CA GLN A 32 -9.85 -6.38 -0.34
C GLN A 32 -10.17 -7.71 0.37
N LEU A 33 -9.62 -7.93 1.55
CA LEU A 33 -9.91 -9.11 2.37
C LEU A 33 -11.40 -9.17 2.77
N LEU A 34 -11.97 -8.05 3.20
CA LEU A 34 -13.39 -7.95 3.57
C LEU A 34 -14.32 -8.24 2.39
N TRP A 35 -13.96 -7.78 1.18
CA TRP A 35 -14.69 -8.15 -0.04
C TRP A 35 -14.62 -9.64 -0.34
N LYS A 36 -13.48 -10.27 -0.05
CA LYS A 36 -13.32 -11.71 -0.22
C LYS A 36 -14.17 -12.50 0.78
N ILE A 37 -14.24 -12.05 2.03
CA ILE A 37 -15.14 -12.60 3.05
C ILE A 37 -16.61 -12.40 2.69
N ALA A 38 -16.94 -11.31 2.00
CA ALA A 38 -18.32 -11.02 1.59
C ALA A 38 -18.85 -11.96 0.49
N ASP A 39 -17.99 -12.74 -0.16
CA ASP A 39 -18.34 -13.75 -1.18
C ASP A 39 -19.24 -13.20 -2.31
N GLY A 40 -19.01 -11.93 -2.69
CA GLY A 40 -19.79 -11.26 -3.74
C GLY A 40 -21.23 -10.89 -3.36
N GLN A 41 -21.64 -11.10 -2.11
CA GLN A 41 -22.95 -10.70 -1.59
C GLN A 41 -22.90 -9.26 -1.04
N ILE A 42 -24.00 -8.51 -1.16
CA ILE A 42 -24.13 -7.18 -0.54
C ILE A 42 -24.42 -7.34 0.95
N ASN A 43 -23.35 -7.49 1.73
CA ASN A 43 -23.37 -7.65 3.19
C ASN A 43 -22.62 -6.51 3.89
N ILE A 44 -22.78 -6.41 5.21
CA ILE A 44 -22.05 -5.45 6.06
C ILE A 44 -20.52 -5.48 5.83
N PRO A 45 -19.85 -6.64 5.70
CA PRO A 45 -18.41 -6.70 5.41
C PRO A 45 -18.05 -6.06 4.07
N LEU A 46 -18.91 -6.18 3.05
CA LEU A 46 -18.68 -5.55 1.75
C LEU A 46 -18.66 -4.03 1.87
N LEU A 47 -19.63 -3.47 2.60
CA LEU A 47 -19.76 -2.03 2.80
C LEU A 47 -18.60 -1.47 3.63
N ILE A 48 -18.23 -2.16 4.71
CA ILE A 48 -17.05 -1.79 5.53
C ILE A 48 -15.78 -1.90 4.68
N GLY A 49 -15.66 -2.95 3.85
CA GLY A 49 -14.56 -3.14 2.92
C GLY A 49 -14.44 -1.99 1.92
N CYS A 50 -15.57 -1.53 1.36
CA CYS A 50 -15.62 -0.36 0.48
C CYS A 50 -15.12 0.93 1.17
N ILE A 51 -15.57 1.19 2.40
CA ILE A 51 -15.17 2.39 3.14
C ILE A 51 -13.68 2.32 3.49
N CYS A 52 -13.19 1.17 3.95
CA CYS A 52 -11.78 0.96 4.29
C CYS A 52 -10.88 1.08 3.06
N TYR A 53 -11.27 0.45 1.95
CA TYR A 53 -10.56 0.55 0.67
C TYR A 53 -10.55 1.98 0.14
N GLY A 54 -11.69 2.66 0.19
CA GLY A 54 -11.82 4.06 -0.21
C GLY A 54 -10.92 4.99 0.61
N ALA A 55 -10.90 4.81 1.94
CA ALA A 55 -10.00 5.55 2.82
C ALA A 55 -8.53 5.30 2.47
N GLY A 56 -8.15 4.04 2.25
CA GLY A 56 -6.80 3.68 1.78
C GLY A 56 -6.46 4.35 0.45
N ALA A 57 -7.36 4.31 -0.53
CA ALA A 57 -7.15 4.95 -1.83
C ALA A 57 -6.97 6.48 -1.73
N VAL A 58 -7.71 7.14 -0.84
CA VAL A 58 -7.53 8.58 -0.57
C VAL A 58 -6.18 8.85 0.09
N THR A 59 -5.78 8.05 1.08
CA THR A 59 -4.43 8.15 1.69
C THR A 59 -3.32 7.94 0.66
N MET A 60 -3.51 7.01 -0.28
CA MET A 60 -2.58 6.76 -1.38
C MET A 60 -2.48 7.97 -2.33
N MET A 61 -3.60 8.59 -2.70
CA MET A 61 -3.58 9.84 -3.47
C MET A 61 -2.84 10.97 -2.75
N ILE A 62 -3.00 11.08 -1.43
CA ILE A 62 -2.26 12.05 -0.62
C ILE A 62 -0.76 11.72 -0.66
N ALA A 63 -0.38 10.45 -0.53
CA ALA A 63 1.00 9.99 -0.58
C ALA A 63 1.68 10.35 -1.91
N PHE A 64 0.97 10.23 -3.04
CA PHE A 64 1.46 10.65 -4.36
C PHE A 64 1.85 12.13 -4.44
N ARG A 65 1.31 12.97 -3.54
CA ARG A 65 1.68 14.39 -3.47
C ARG A 65 3.01 14.63 -2.74
N PHE A 66 3.51 13.66 -1.98
CA PHE A 66 4.73 13.79 -1.16
C PHE A 66 5.95 13.06 -1.73
N GLY A 67 5.77 12.08 -2.62
CA GLY A 67 6.85 11.32 -3.24
C GLY A 67 6.87 11.38 -4.77
N LYS A 68 8.02 11.09 -5.37
CA LYS A 68 8.14 10.99 -6.84
C LYS A 68 7.42 9.72 -7.30
N LEU A 69 6.59 9.81 -8.34
CA LEU A 69 5.84 8.67 -8.90
C LEU A 69 6.73 7.43 -9.17
N SER A 70 8.00 7.64 -9.53
CA SER A 70 8.98 6.57 -9.79
C SER A 70 9.29 5.69 -8.57
N VAL A 71 9.11 6.20 -7.35
CA VAL A 71 9.35 5.48 -6.07
C VAL A 71 8.07 4.85 -5.58
N LEU A 72 6.94 5.53 -5.81
CA LEU A 72 5.65 5.09 -5.31
C LEU A 72 5.07 3.95 -6.15
N HIS A 73 5.40 3.87 -7.43
CA HIS A 73 4.99 2.77 -8.30
C HIS A 73 5.48 1.40 -7.82
N PRO A 74 6.77 1.20 -7.49
CA PRO A 74 7.24 -0.05 -6.87
C PRO A 74 6.68 -0.29 -5.46
N MET A 75 6.49 0.76 -4.66
CA MET A 75 5.85 0.63 -3.34
C MET A 75 4.37 0.21 -3.44
N LEU A 76 3.66 0.61 -4.50
CA LEU A 76 2.29 0.15 -4.76
C LEU A 76 2.25 -1.36 -5.01
N SER A 77 3.25 -1.89 -5.72
CA SER A 77 3.37 -3.33 -5.96
C SER A 77 3.63 -4.12 -4.67
N LEU A 78 4.25 -3.52 -3.64
CA LEU A 78 4.34 -4.11 -2.31
C LEU A 78 2.96 -4.25 -1.63
N GLY A 79 1.99 -3.41 -1.98
CA GLY A 79 0.61 -3.58 -1.52
C GLY A 79 0.02 -4.94 -1.86
N TYR A 80 0.42 -5.52 -3.00
CA TYR A 80 0.00 -6.86 -3.39
C TYR A 80 0.57 -7.95 -2.48
N VAL A 81 1.79 -7.74 -1.95
CA VAL A 81 2.41 -8.62 -0.95
C VAL A 81 1.57 -8.62 0.33
N PHE A 82 1.16 -7.43 0.81
CA PHE A 82 0.32 -7.30 2.00
C PHE A 82 -1.04 -7.96 1.82
N ALA A 83 -1.66 -7.79 0.66
CA ALA A 83 -2.93 -8.43 0.33
C ALA A 83 -2.81 -9.96 0.30
N LEU A 84 -1.72 -10.50 -0.27
CA LEU A 84 -1.44 -11.95 -0.25
C LEU A 84 -1.23 -12.47 1.16
N ILE A 85 -0.41 -11.80 1.97
CA ILE A 85 -0.17 -12.20 3.37
C ILE A 85 -1.49 -12.19 4.17
N MET A 86 -2.29 -11.13 4.05
CA MET A 86 -3.59 -11.08 4.73
C MET A 86 -4.54 -12.17 4.25
N GLY A 87 -4.57 -12.46 2.94
CA GLY A 87 -5.34 -13.57 2.38
C GLY A 87 -4.92 -14.93 2.95
N THR A 88 -3.61 -15.18 3.08
CA THR A 88 -3.13 -16.45 3.67
C THR A 88 -3.53 -16.63 5.12
N ILE A 89 -3.39 -15.58 5.93
CA ILE A 89 -3.60 -15.68 7.38
C ILE A 89 -5.09 -15.78 7.72
N PHE A 90 -5.94 -15.01 7.02
CA PHE A 90 -7.36 -14.92 7.35
C PHE A 90 -8.25 -15.90 6.57
N LEU A 91 -7.86 -16.28 5.35
CA LEU A 91 -8.65 -17.13 4.46
C LEU A 91 -8.05 -18.53 4.26
N ASP A 92 -6.90 -18.82 4.87
CA ASP A 92 -6.13 -20.08 4.73
C ASP A 92 -5.93 -20.46 3.26
N GLU A 93 -5.72 -19.44 2.42
CA GLU A 93 -5.69 -19.63 0.98
C GLU A 93 -4.42 -20.37 0.56
N HIS A 94 -4.57 -21.44 -0.22
CA HIS A 94 -3.44 -22.26 -0.64
C HIS A 94 -2.61 -21.51 -1.70
N ILE A 95 -1.62 -20.76 -1.24
CA ILE A 95 -0.76 -19.98 -2.13
C ILE A 95 0.20 -20.90 -2.88
N SER A 96 -0.03 -21.00 -4.18
CA SER A 96 0.90 -21.68 -5.09
C SER A 96 2.28 -21.02 -5.06
N ALA A 97 3.34 -21.84 -5.18
CA ALA A 97 4.73 -21.39 -5.28
C ALA A 97 4.96 -20.32 -6.37
N MET A 98 4.11 -20.33 -7.41
CA MET A 98 4.13 -19.32 -8.48
C MET A 98 3.79 -17.91 -7.97
N HIS A 99 2.83 -17.78 -7.05
CA HIS A 99 2.51 -16.48 -6.45
C HIS A 99 3.65 -15.97 -5.57
N ILE A 100 4.30 -16.86 -4.81
CA ILE A 100 5.45 -16.51 -3.97
C ILE A 100 6.62 -16.02 -4.84
N MET A 101 6.95 -16.74 -5.91
CA MET A 101 8.00 -16.31 -6.84
C MET A 101 7.67 -14.99 -7.53
N GLY A 102 6.43 -14.80 -8.01
CA GLY A 102 6.02 -13.53 -8.63
C GLY A 102 6.09 -12.36 -7.64
N THR A 103 5.69 -12.59 -6.40
CA THR A 103 5.74 -11.60 -5.32
C THR A 103 7.19 -11.25 -4.96
N ALA A 104 8.07 -12.26 -4.86
CA ALA A 104 9.50 -12.05 -4.65
C ALA A 104 10.15 -11.24 -5.77
N LEU A 105 9.79 -11.52 -7.04
CA LEU A 105 10.27 -10.77 -8.19
C LEU A 105 9.83 -9.31 -8.15
N ILE A 106 8.58 -9.04 -7.76
CA ILE A 106 8.06 -7.68 -7.56
C ILE A 106 8.84 -6.95 -6.46
N ILE A 107 9.09 -7.60 -5.32
CA ILE A 107 9.86 -7.02 -4.21
C ILE A 107 11.29 -6.68 -4.67
N VAL A 108 11.96 -7.58 -5.37
CA VAL A 108 13.32 -7.35 -5.90
C VAL A 108 13.33 -6.18 -6.87
N GLY A 109 12.38 -6.13 -7.82
CA GLY A 109 12.24 -5.01 -8.75
C GLY A 109 11.99 -3.68 -8.02
N ALA A 110 11.19 -3.71 -6.95
CA ALA A 110 10.92 -2.54 -6.14
C ALA A 110 12.16 -2.03 -5.39
N ILE A 111 12.96 -2.93 -4.82
CA ILE A 111 14.22 -2.58 -4.15
C ILE A 111 15.24 -2.01 -5.13
N MET A 112 15.35 -2.57 -6.34
CA MET A 112 16.27 -2.05 -7.37
C MET A 112 15.92 -0.63 -7.80
N ILE A 113 14.63 -0.30 -7.92
CA ILE A 113 14.19 1.04 -8.32
C ILE A 113 14.36 2.04 -7.16
N GLY A 114 13.92 1.68 -5.95
CA GLY A 114 14.01 2.56 -4.78
C GLY A 114 15.42 2.71 -4.18
N GLY A 115 16.35 1.80 -4.52
CA GLY A 115 17.76 1.89 -4.11
C GLY A 115 18.63 2.74 -5.05
N GLY A 116 18.12 3.09 -6.24
CA GLY A 116 18.87 3.87 -7.24
C GLY A 116 18.78 5.39 -7.08
N GLU A 117 18.02 5.88 -6.10
CA GLU A 117 17.78 7.32 -5.85
C GLU A 117 18.68 7.93 -4.76
N ASN A 118 19.82 7.30 -4.47
CA ASN A 118 20.86 7.83 -3.59
C ASN A 118 21.71 8.91 -4.28
#